data_AF-A0A434EP81-F1
#
_entry.id   AF-A0A434EP81-F1
#
_cell.length_a   1.000
_cell.length_b   1.000
_cell.length_c   1.000
_cell.angle_alpha   90.00
_cell.angle_beta   90.00
_cell.angle_gamma   90.00
#
_symmetry.space_group_name_H-M   'P 1'
#
loop_
_entity.id
_entity.type
_entity.pdbx_description
1 polymer ?
#
loop_
_entity_poly.entity_id
_entity_poly.type
_entity_poly.pdbx_seq_one_letter_code
_entity_poly.pdbx_strand_id
1 'polypeptide(L)'
;MTDTASSPVASSSTALPAVSPREERIGMLLVFLSALMWSFGGTIARFIHIGDSWTVVFWRSLWAVAFLIAFMLWRDGWRGTLNLFRHMGLPGLGVAFCFATASTSFVVALAYTTVANILLMQAGVPLLAALLAWLLFRERVGPATWIAIAAVIVGVAIMVSESLGGAVSPIGDGLALLIAVMFSVATVITRRFAHVRMVPANCLAALLAGAFAASQASAFAV
;
A
#
# COMPACT_ATOMS: atom_id res chain seq x y z
N MET A 1 -50.46 40.79 -2.01
CA MET A 1 -50.32 39.36 -2.36
C MET A 1 -49.40 39.30 -3.58
N THR A 2 -48.09 39.61 -3.49
CA THR A 2 -46.98 38.73 -3.07
C THR A 2 -46.93 37.39 -3.80
N ASP A 3 -46.62 37.43 -5.10
CA ASP A 3 -46.01 36.29 -5.80
C ASP A 3 -44.50 36.47 -5.81
N THR A 4 -43.85 35.85 -4.83
CA THR A 4 -42.40 35.67 -4.77
C THR A 4 -41.97 34.65 -5.81
N ALA A 5 -41.39 35.14 -6.92
CA ALA A 5 -40.72 34.31 -7.91
C ALA A 5 -39.56 33.54 -7.26
N SER A 6 -39.74 32.24 -7.10
CA SER A 6 -38.72 31.27 -6.72
C SER A 6 -37.69 31.13 -7.85
N SER A 7 -36.54 31.77 -7.68
CA SER A 7 -35.38 31.54 -8.54
C SER A 7 -34.79 30.15 -8.25
N PRO A 8 -34.64 29.25 -9.24
CA PRO A 8 -33.92 28.00 -9.03
C PRO A 8 -32.43 28.32 -8.89
N VAL A 9 -31.87 28.02 -7.72
CA VAL A 9 -30.43 28.02 -7.48
C VAL A 9 -29.82 26.96 -8.41
N ALA A 10 -29.15 27.42 -9.47
CA ALA A 10 -28.39 26.56 -10.36
C ALA A 10 -27.28 25.87 -9.55
N SER A 11 -27.46 24.59 -9.26
CA SER A 11 -26.42 23.73 -8.74
C SER A 11 -25.37 23.54 -9.84
N SER A 12 -24.32 24.35 -9.80
CA SER A 12 -23.12 24.14 -10.60
C SER A 12 -22.46 22.83 -10.16
N SER A 13 -22.93 21.72 -10.71
CA SER A 13 -22.25 20.43 -10.68
C SER A 13 -20.93 20.65 -11.42
N THR A 14 -19.84 20.83 -10.67
CA THR A 14 -18.49 20.82 -11.22
C THR A 14 -18.26 19.43 -11.80
N ALA A 15 -18.59 19.27 -13.07
CA ALA A 15 -18.32 18.04 -13.81
C ALA A 15 -16.83 17.76 -13.69
N LEU A 16 -16.48 16.62 -13.09
CA LEU A 16 -15.10 16.15 -13.06
C LEU A 16 -14.59 16.13 -14.51
N PRO A 17 -13.38 16.66 -14.78
CA PRO A 17 -12.85 16.69 -16.13
C PRO A 17 -12.88 15.27 -16.72
N ALA A 18 -13.50 15.11 -17.88
CA ALA A 18 -13.58 13.83 -18.57
C ALA A 18 -12.16 13.37 -18.89
N VAL A 19 -11.75 12.23 -18.33
CA VAL A 19 -10.44 11.62 -18.60
C VAL A 19 -10.38 11.29 -20.08
N SER A 20 -9.31 11.72 -20.77
CA SER A 20 -9.20 11.45 -22.20
C SER A 20 -9.04 9.94 -22.44
N PRO A 21 -9.60 9.38 -23.55
CA PRO A 21 -9.42 7.95 -23.87
C PRO A 21 -7.95 7.51 -23.96
N ARG A 22 -7.04 8.46 -24.23
CA ARG A 22 -5.59 8.24 -24.24
C ARG A 22 -5.03 8.08 -22.83
N GLU A 23 -5.42 8.92 -21.89
CA GLU A 23 -5.01 8.83 -20.48
C GLU A 23 -5.54 7.56 -19.83
N GLU A 24 -6.78 7.16 -20.15
CA GLU A 24 -7.36 5.89 -19.68
C GLU A 24 -6.54 4.69 -20.17
N ARG A 25 -6.17 4.64 -21.46
CA ARG A 25 -5.31 3.58 -22.02
C ARG A 25 -3.93 3.54 -21.38
N ILE A 26 -3.32 4.71 -21.16
CA ILE A 26 -2.02 4.80 -20.47
C ILE A 26 -2.16 4.28 -19.04
N GLY A 27 -3.21 4.67 -18.32
CA GLY A 27 -3.50 4.18 -16.97
C GLY A 27 -3.64 2.66 -16.93
N MET A 28 -4.45 2.08 -17.83
CA MET A 28 -4.61 0.63 -17.94
C MET A 28 -3.28 -0.08 -18.21
N LEU A 29 -2.47 0.44 -19.14
CA LEU A 29 -1.16 -0.14 -19.47
C LEU A 29 -0.18 -0.07 -18.30
N LEU A 30 -0.16 1.05 -17.57
CA LEU A 30 0.66 1.21 -16.37
C LEU A 30 0.25 0.25 -15.25
N VAL A 31 -1.06 0.07 -15.02
CA VAL A 31 -1.58 -0.90 -14.03
C VAL A 31 -1.22 -2.33 -14.44
N PHE A 32 -1.38 -2.68 -15.71
CA PHE A 32 -1.00 -3.98 -16.23
C PHE A 32 0.50 -4.25 -16.05
N LEU A 33 1.36 -3.30 -16.42
CA LEU A 33 2.81 -3.44 -16.27
C LEU A 33 3.22 -3.53 -14.80
N SER A 34 2.57 -2.77 -13.91
CA SER A 34 2.76 -2.86 -12.47
C SER A 34 2.40 -4.24 -11.94
N ALA A 35 1.25 -4.79 -12.33
CA ALA A 35 0.83 -6.13 -11.93
C ALA A 35 1.81 -7.20 -12.43
N LEU A 36 2.26 -7.09 -13.69
CA LEU A 36 3.25 -7.99 -14.28
C LEU A 36 4.57 -7.98 -13.49
N MET A 37 5.12 -6.80 -13.21
CA MET A 37 6.34 -6.64 -12.41
C MET A 37 6.16 -7.19 -10.98
N TRP A 38 4.98 -6.99 -10.38
CA TRP A 38 4.69 -7.52 -9.06
C TRP A 38 4.61 -9.05 -9.03
N SER A 39 4.08 -9.69 -10.09
CA SER A 39 4.05 -11.15 -10.22
C SER A 39 5.45 -11.78 -10.24
N PHE A 40 6.44 -11.11 -10.81
CA PHE A 40 7.84 -11.59 -10.76
C PHE A 40 8.48 -11.46 -9.38
N GLY A 41 7.97 -10.58 -8.51
CA GLY A 41 8.58 -10.28 -7.20
C GLY A 41 8.70 -11.51 -6.30
N GLY A 42 7.63 -12.31 -6.16
CA GLY A 42 7.65 -13.53 -5.36
C GLY A 42 8.57 -14.62 -5.93
N THR A 43 8.60 -14.75 -7.26
CA THR A 43 9.49 -15.69 -7.96
C THR A 43 10.95 -15.32 -7.75
N ILE A 44 11.32 -14.05 -7.96
CA ILE A 44 12.68 -13.55 -7.73
C ILE A 44 13.10 -13.77 -6.28
N ALA A 45 12.23 -13.45 -5.32
CA ALA A 45 12.51 -13.65 -3.89
C ALA A 45 12.84 -15.13 -3.57
N ARG A 46 12.21 -16.09 -4.25
CA ARG A 46 12.48 -17.52 -4.07
C ARG A 46 13.84 -17.96 -4.64
N PHE A 47 14.35 -17.28 -5.66
CA PHE A 47 15.66 -17.57 -6.28
C PHE A 47 16.83 -16.87 -5.58
N ILE A 48 16.57 -15.98 -4.61
CA ILE A 48 17.61 -15.34 -3.81
C ILE A 48 18.02 -16.32 -2.70
N HIS A 49 19.18 -16.95 -2.87
CA HIS A 49 19.78 -17.86 -1.88
C HIS A 49 20.70 -17.15 -0.87
N ILE A 50 20.53 -15.83 -0.69
CA ILE A 50 21.28 -15.05 0.30
C ILE A 50 20.73 -15.38 1.69
N GLY A 51 21.60 -15.76 2.62
CA GLY A 51 21.22 -16.18 3.97
C GLY A 51 20.66 -15.07 4.87
N ASP A 52 20.87 -13.81 4.51
CA ASP A 52 20.37 -12.65 5.25
C ASP A 52 19.26 -11.90 4.50
N SER A 53 18.02 -12.10 4.95
CA SER A 53 16.84 -11.39 4.45
C SER A 53 16.96 -9.87 4.57
N TRP A 54 17.70 -9.35 5.57
CA TRP A 54 17.88 -7.91 5.77
C TRP A 54 18.72 -7.27 4.66
N THR A 55 19.76 -7.96 4.21
CA THR A 55 20.57 -7.55 3.06
C THR A 55 19.72 -7.40 1.79
N VAL A 56 18.76 -8.32 1.57
CA VAL A 56 17.83 -8.25 0.42
C VAL A 56 16.91 -7.02 0.53
N VAL A 57 16.35 -6.76 1.72
CA VAL A 57 15.52 -5.56 1.96
C VAL A 57 16.33 -4.30 1.70
N PHE A 58 17.56 -4.24 2.21
CA PHE A 58 18.45 -3.10 2.08
C PHE A 58 18.73 -2.78 0.61
N TRP A 59 19.22 -3.75 -0.17
CA TRP A 59 19.54 -3.54 -1.59
C TRP A 59 18.31 -3.19 -2.42
N ARG A 60 17.19 -3.87 -2.19
CA ARG A 60 15.92 -3.56 -2.86
C ARG A 60 15.46 -2.14 -2.57
N SER A 61 15.54 -1.72 -1.30
CA SER A 61 15.17 -0.37 -0.87
C SER A 61 16.12 0.68 -1.42
N LEU A 62 17.44 0.42 -1.44
CA LEU A 62 18.44 1.34 -1.98
C LEU A 62 18.20 1.62 -3.46
N TRP A 63 18.01 0.58 -4.28
CA TRP A 63 17.72 0.74 -5.71
C TRP A 63 16.37 1.40 -5.96
N ALA A 64 15.35 1.09 -5.16
CA ALA A 64 14.05 1.75 -5.25
C ALA A 64 14.16 3.25 -4.95
N VAL A 65 14.88 3.63 -3.90
CA VAL A 65 15.13 5.03 -3.54
C VAL A 65 15.91 5.75 -4.64
N ALA A 66 17.01 5.16 -5.11
CA ALA A 66 17.83 5.75 -6.16
C ALA A 66 17.00 6.00 -7.43
N PHE A 67 16.21 5.01 -7.86
CA PHE A 67 15.34 5.14 -9.02
C PHE A 67 14.25 6.19 -8.81
N LEU A 68 13.56 6.20 -7.66
CA LEU A 68 12.50 7.16 -7.39
C LEU A 68 13.02 8.59 -7.29
N ILE A 69 14.17 8.81 -6.64
CA ILE A 69 14.81 10.12 -6.59
C ILE A 69 15.22 10.56 -8.00
N ALA A 70 15.87 9.70 -8.79
CA ALA A 70 16.26 10.02 -10.16
C ALA A 70 15.04 10.36 -11.03
N PHE A 71 13.96 9.58 -10.93
CA PHE A 71 12.71 9.83 -11.63
C PHE A 71 12.06 11.15 -11.23
N MET A 72 12.04 11.48 -9.93
CA MET A 72 11.49 12.75 -9.43
C MET A 72 12.33 13.94 -9.87
N LEU A 73 13.67 13.82 -9.83
CA LEU A 73 14.58 14.86 -10.30
C LEU A 73 14.46 15.08 -11.81
N TRP A 74 14.27 14.01 -12.59
CA TRP A 74 14.07 14.11 -14.03
C TRP A 74 12.71 14.73 -14.40
N ARG A 75 11.64 14.36 -13.68
CA ARG A 75 10.28 14.86 -13.96
C ARG A 75 10.01 16.27 -13.43
N ASP A 76 10.35 16.54 -12.17
CA ASP A 76 9.94 17.75 -11.45
C ASP A 76 11.12 18.70 -11.16
N GLY A 77 12.35 18.29 -11.46
CA GLY A 77 13.56 19.01 -11.09
C GLY A 77 13.85 18.99 -9.57
N TRP A 78 14.98 19.59 -9.18
CA TRP A 78 15.39 19.65 -7.77
C TRP A 78 14.37 20.38 -6.87
N ARG A 79 13.94 21.57 -7.32
CA ARG A 79 12.98 22.40 -6.57
C ARG A 79 11.59 21.77 -6.51
N GLY A 80 11.13 21.14 -7.58
CA GLY A 80 9.84 20.43 -7.59
C GLY A 80 9.87 19.21 -6.69
N THR A 81 10.94 18.43 -6.71
CA THR A 81 11.12 17.27 -5.81
C THR A 81 11.04 17.68 -4.34
N LEU A 82 11.79 18.71 -3.93
CA LEU A 82 11.72 19.25 -2.56
C LEU A 82 10.31 19.72 -2.19
N ASN A 83 9.60 20.34 -3.13
CA ASN A 83 8.24 20.81 -2.90
C ASN A 83 7.26 19.63 -2.74
N LEU A 84 7.43 18.53 -3.49
CA LEU A 84 6.65 17.30 -3.32
C LEU A 84 6.82 16.70 -1.91
N PHE A 85 8.04 16.66 -1.39
CA PHE A 85 8.29 16.18 -0.02
C PHE A 85 7.70 17.12 1.04
N ARG A 86 7.71 18.44 0.81
CA ARG A 86 7.08 19.41 1.73
C ARG A 86 5.55 19.34 1.71
N HIS A 87 4.94 19.19 0.54
CA HIS A 87 3.49 19.09 0.37
C HIS A 87 2.91 17.75 0.82
N MET A 88 3.75 16.73 0.98
CA MET A 88 3.32 15.43 1.49
C MET A 88 2.70 15.52 2.90
N GLY A 89 3.19 16.44 3.75
CA GLY A 89 2.69 16.68 5.10
C GLY A 89 2.76 15.46 6.03
N LEU A 90 2.12 15.57 7.20
CA LEU A 90 1.97 14.45 8.14
C LEU A 90 1.24 13.22 7.55
N PRO A 91 0.18 13.37 6.73
CA PRO A 91 -0.53 12.22 6.18
C PRO A 91 0.36 11.32 5.32
N GLY A 92 1.22 11.89 4.47
CA GLY A 92 2.12 11.06 3.67
C GLY A 92 3.29 10.48 4.46
N LEU A 93 3.67 11.06 5.61
CA LEU A 93 4.57 10.40 6.56
C LEU A 93 3.93 9.16 7.18
N GLY A 94 2.64 9.24 7.54
CA GLY A 94 1.86 8.08 8.00
C GLY A 94 1.82 6.97 6.96
N VAL A 95 1.54 7.32 5.69
CA VAL A 95 1.58 6.36 4.57
C VAL A 95 2.99 5.77 4.42
N ALA A 96 4.03 6.59 4.46
CA ALA A 96 5.41 6.11 4.35
C ALA A 96 5.76 5.10 5.44
N PHE A 97 5.35 5.35 6.68
CA PHE A 97 5.56 4.44 7.80
C PHE A 97 4.78 3.13 7.65
N CYS A 98 3.52 3.20 7.21
CA CYS A 98 2.72 2.01 6.92
C CYS A 98 3.38 1.15 5.82
N PHE A 99 3.82 1.76 4.72
CA PHE A 99 4.48 1.04 3.63
C PHE A 99 5.85 0.48 4.05
N ALA A 100 6.63 1.23 4.86
CA ALA A 100 7.92 0.74 5.36
C ALA A 100 7.73 -0.49 6.26
N THR A 101 6.76 -0.42 7.18
CA THR A 101 6.40 -1.52 8.08
C THR A 101 5.90 -2.72 7.27
N ALA A 102 4.91 -2.52 6.39
CA ALA A 102 4.37 -3.58 5.54
C ALA A 102 5.45 -4.24 4.69
N SER A 103 6.32 -3.46 4.06
CA SER A 103 7.39 -3.98 3.21
C SER A 103 8.43 -4.77 4.01
N THR A 104 8.73 -4.37 5.24
CA THR A 104 9.68 -5.06 6.10
C THR A 104 9.08 -6.36 6.62
N SER A 105 7.85 -6.29 7.14
CA SER A 105 7.08 -7.46 7.57
C SER A 105 6.89 -8.47 6.44
N PHE A 106 6.73 -8.02 5.19
CA PHE A 106 6.62 -8.91 4.02
C PHE A 106 7.85 -9.77 3.84
N VAL A 107 9.05 -9.18 3.86
CA VAL A 107 10.29 -9.96 3.65
C VAL A 107 10.57 -10.88 4.82
N VAL A 108 10.30 -10.45 6.06
CA VAL A 108 10.40 -11.33 7.23
C VAL A 108 9.37 -12.47 7.14
N ALA A 109 8.12 -12.18 6.76
CA ALA A 109 7.06 -13.18 6.62
C ALA A 109 7.42 -14.27 5.61
N LEU A 110 8.10 -13.92 4.51
CA LEU A 110 8.57 -14.90 3.51
C LEU A 110 9.54 -15.95 4.09
N ALA A 111 10.23 -15.65 5.19
CA ALA A 111 11.08 -16.63 5.86
C ALA A 111 10.29 -17.62 6.74
N TYR A 112 9.06 -17.29 7.11
CA TYR A 112 8.23 -18.07 8.04
C TYR A 112 6.96 -18.67 7.39
N THR A 113 6.55 -18.17 6.23
CA THR A 113 5.36 -18.61 5.50
C THR A 113 5.54 -18.47 3.98
N THR A 114 4.58 -18.97 3.21
CA THR A 114 4.63 -18.93 1.75
C THR A 114 4.13 -17.58 1.20
N VAL A 115 4.64 -17.20 0.02
CA VAL A 115 4.12 -16.05 -0.74
C VAL A 115 2.60 -16.16 -0.93
N ALA A 116 2.10 -17.37 -1.23
CA ALA A 116 0.68 -17.63 -1.46
C ALA A 116 -0.17 -17.29 -0.23
N ASN A 117 0.27 -17.69 0.96
CA ASN A 117 -0.44 -17.39 2.20
C ASN A 117 -0.52 -15.87 2.47
N ILE A 118 0.60 -15.17 2.31
CA ILE A 118 0.65 -13.70 2.47
C ILE A 118 -0.27 -13.00 1.47
N LEU A 119 -0.26 -13.43 0.20
CA LEU A 119 -1.10 -12.84 -0.84
C LEU A 119 -2.59 -13.14 -0.62
N LEU A 120 -2.92 -14.33 -0.14
CA LEU A 120 -4.30 -14.72 0.15
C LEU A 120 -4.87 -13.89 1.33
N MET A 121 -4.07 -13.64 2.38
CA MET A 121 -4.46 -12.70 3.44
C MET A 121 -4.62 -11.27 2.91
N GLN A 122 -3.74 -10.83 1.98
CA GLN A 122 -3.84 -9.51 1.38
C GLN A 122 -5.08 -9.29 0.51
N ALA A 123 -5.71 -10.35 0.00
CA ALA A 123 -7.00 -10.22 -0.70
C ALA A 123 -8.09 -9.59 0.19
N GLY A 124 -7.96 -9.70 1.52
CA GLY A 124 -8.84 -9.05 2.50
C GLY A 124 -8.57 -7.56 2.75
N VAL A 125 -7.47 -6.99 2.25
CA VAL A 125 -7.07 -5.58 2.47
C VAL A 125 -8.18 -4.57 2.11
N PRO A 126 -8.89 -4.69 0.97
CA PRO A 126 -9.96 -3.74 0.63
C PRO A 126 -11.11 -3.76 1.65
N LEU A 127 -11.42 -4.93 2.20
CA LEU A 127 -12.49 -5.11 3.19
C LEU A 127 -12.07 -4.63 4.57
N LEU A 128 -10.83 -4.90 4.98
CA LEU A 128 -10.24 -4.29 6.17
C LEU A 128 -10.14 -2.76 6.04
N ALA A 129 -9.82 -2.23 4.86
CA ALA A 129 -9.81 -0.79 4.62
C ALA A 129 -11.21 -0.19 4.71
N ALA A 130 -12.23 -0.88 4.20
CA ALA A 130 -13.63 -0.46 4.35
C ALA A 130 -14.07 -0.48 5.82
N LEU A 131 -13.69 -1.51 6.58
CA LEU A 131 -13.97 -1.62 8.01
C LEU A 131 -13.28 -0.49 8.82
N LEU A 132 -12.00 -0.21 8.52
CA LEU A 132 -11.27 0.88 9.17
C LEU A 132 -11.83 2.25 8.81
N ALA A 133 -12.21 2.46 7.55
CA ALA A 133 -12.88 3.70 7.12
C ALA A 133 -14.21 3.88 7.85
N TRP A 134 -15.00 2.82 7.99
CA TRP A 134 -16.23 2.84 8.79
C TRP A 134 -15.96 3.17 10.26
N LEU A 135 -14.98 2.52 10.88
CA LEU A 135 -14.67 2.71 12.29
C LEU A 135 -14.18 4.14 12.58
N LEU A 136 -13.36 4.70 11.68
CA LEU A 136 -12.72 6.01 11.87
C LEU A 136 -13.62 7.18 11.44
N PHE A 137 -14.41 7.01 10.36
CA PHE A 137 -15.21 8.09 9.78
C PHE A 137 -16.72 7.93 9.98
N ARG A 138 -17.18 6.78 10.50
CA ARG A 138 -18.59 6.47 10.76
C ARG A 138 -19.50 6.62 9.53
N GLU A 139 -18.95 6.41 8.33
CA GLU A 139 -19.73 6.41 7.09
C GLU A 139 -20.71 5.23 7.10
N ARG A 140 -21.88 5.37 6.47
CA ARG A 140 -22.88 4.27 6.45
C ARG A 140 -22.45 3.20 5.46
N VAL A 141 -22.08 2.03 5.98
CA VAL A 141 -21.73 0.85 5.19
C VAL A 141 -22.98 0.02 4.92
N GLY A 142 -23.20 -0.37 3.67
CA GLY A 142 -24.35 -1.18 3.26
C GLY A 142 -24.28 -2.61 3.81
N PRO A 143 -25.43 -3.30 3.93
CA PRO A 143 -25.51 -4.65 4.50
C PRO A 143 -24.69 -5.69 3.70
N ALA A 144 -24.60 -5.54 2.37
CA ALA A 144 -23.78 -6.42 1.53
C ALA A 144 -22.27 -6.35 1.87
N THR A 145 -21.75 -5.16 2.19
CA THR A 145 -20.36 -4.97 2.60
C THR A 145 -20.10 -5.60 3.97
N TRP A 146 -21.07 -5.56 4.89
CA TRP A 146 -20.97 -6.27 6.17
C TRP A 146 -20.85 -7.78 6.01
N ILE A 147 -21.63 -8.37 5.10
CA ILE A 147 -21.52 -9.79 4.76
C ILE A 147 -20.13 -10.10 4.20
N ALA A 148 -19.61 -9.25 3.31
CA ALA A 148 -18.27 -9.43 2.75
C ALA A 148 -17.16 -9.30 3.82
N ILE A 149 -17.28 -8.35 4.75
CA ILE A 149 -16.34 -8.20 5.88
C ILE A 149 -16.38 -9.46 6.75
N ALA A 150 -17.58 -9.95 7.09
CA ALA A 150 -17.73 -11.18 7.87
C ALA A 150 -17.10 -12.38 7.16
N ALA A 151 -17.33 -12.53 5.85
CA ALA A 151 -16.72 -13.59 5.04
C ALA A 151 -15.19 -13.52 5.04
N VAL A 152 -14.60 -12.32 4.97
CA VAL A 152 -13.14 -12.16 5.07
C VAL A 152 -12.61 -12.47 6.46
N ILE A 153 -13.29 -12.06 7.53
CA ILE A 153 -12.89 -12.41 8.90
C ILE A 153 -12.88 -13.94 9.06
N VAL A 154 -13.89 -14.63 8.53
CA VAL A 154 -13.94 -16.10 8.52
C VAL A 154 -12.79 -16.68 7.70
N GLY A 155 -12.53 -16.17 6.50
CA GLY A 155 -11.41 -16.61 5.66
C GLY A 155 -10.06 -16.48 6.36
N VAL A 156 -9.78 -15.32 6.97
CA VAL A 156 -8.55 -15.09 7.75
C VAL A 156 -8.47 -16.04 8.94
N ALA A 157 -9.57 -16.28 9.66
CA ALA A 157 -9.59 -17.22 10.78
C ALA A 157 -9.27 -18.65 10.34
N ILE A 158 -9.77 -19.08 9.18
CA ILE A 158 -9.43 -20.39 8.59
C ILE A 158 -7.93 -20.46 8.26
N MET A 159 -7.37 -19.44 7.61
CA MET A 159 -5.94 -19.43 7.30
C MET A 159 -5.07 -19.52 8.56
N VAL A 160 -5.42 -18.75 9.60
CA VAL A 160 -4.70 -18.78 10.89
C VAL A 160 -4.85 -20.12 11.60
N SER A 161 -5.98 -20.81 11.42
CA SER A 161 -6.19 -22.13 12.02
C SER A 161 -5.27 -23.22 11.45
N GLU A 162 -4.88 -23.12 10.18
CA GLU A 162 -3.91 -24.05 9.58
C GLU A 162 -2.51 -23.89 10.18
N SER A 163 -2.14 -22.67 10.61
CA SER A 163 -0.89 -22.42 11.34
C SER A 163 -0.84 -23.04 12.74
N LEU A 164 -1.99 -23.23 13.38
CA LEU A 164 -2.08 -23.92 14.67
C LEU A 164 -1.86 -25.44 14.54
N GLY A 165 -2.09 -26.00 13.35
CA GLY A 165 -1.85 -27.41 13.02
C GLY A 165 -0.39 -27.75 12.66
N GLY A 166 0.53 -26.77 12.66
CA GLY A 166 1.96 -26.97 12.42
C GLY A 166 2.40 -26.95 10.95
N ALA A 167 1.49 -26.72 9.99
CA ALA A 167 1.83 -26.63 8.57
C ALA A 167 2.48 -25.29 8.19
N VAL A 168 2.26 -24.23 8.99
CA VAL A 168 2.73 -22.86 8.75
C VAL A 168 3.09 -22.21 10.10
N SER A 169 4.11 -21.34 10.14
CA SER A 169 4.50 -20.68 11.39
C SER A 169 3.49 -19.60 11.80
N PRO A 170 3.01 -19.58 13.05
CA PRO A 170 2.12 -18.53 13.57
C PRO A 170 2.71 -17.10 13.45
N ILE A 171 4.04 -17.00 13.43
CA ILE A 171 4.76 -15.74 13.25
C ILE A 171 4.54 -15.19 11.83
N GLY A 172 4.55 -16.07 10.81
CA GLY A 172 4.32 -15.70 9.43
C GLY A 172 2.91 -15.14 9.21
N ASP A 173 1.90 -15.75 9.84
CA ASP A 173 0.52 -15.29 9.79
C ASP A 173 0.30 -13.98 10.52
N GLY A 174 0.90 -13.82 11.70
CA GLY A 174 0.86 -12.55 12.42
C GLY A 174 1.48 -11.40 11.59
N LEU A 175 2.59 -11.67 10.92
CA LEU A 175 3.21 -10.72 10.00
C LEU A 175 2.36 -10.47 8.76
N ALA A 176 1.74 -11.50 8.17
CA ALA A 176 0.85 -11.35 7.03
C ALA A 176 -0.39 -10.51 7.36
N LEU A 177 -0.98 -10.71 8.54
CA LEU A 177 -2.07 -9.88 9.05
C LEU A 177 -1.61 -8.44 9.30
N LEU A 178 -0.43 -8.24 9.87
CA LEU A 178 0.15 -6.90 10.08
C LEU A 178 0.33 -6.16 8.75
N ILE A 179 0.80 -6.84 7.69
CA ILE A 179 0.91 -6.28 6.34
C ILE A 179 -0.47 -5.84 5.85
N ALA A 180 -1.47 -6.70 5.99
CA ALA A 180 -2.83 -6.40 5.56
C ALA A 180 -3.39 -5.15 6.27
N VAL A 181 -3.23 -5.08 7.60
CA VAL A 181 -3.65 -3.91 8.39
C VAL A 181 -2.91 -2.64 7.96
N MET A 182 -1.59 -2.69 7.77
CA MET A 182 -0.81 -1.54 7.34
C MET A 182 -1.23 -1.03 5.96
N PHE A 183 -1.48 -1.92 4.99
CA PHE A 183 -2.00 -1.52 3.69
C PHE A 183 -3.43 -0.98 3.76
N SER A 184 -4.28 -1.54 4.63
CA SER A 184 -5.62 -1.00 4.84
C SER A 184 -5.58 0.41 5.44
N VAL A 185 -4.75 0.66 6.45
CA VAL A 185 -4.54 2.00 7.02
C VAL A 185 -4.01 2.96 5.94
N ALA A 186 -2.99 2.57 5.17
CA ALA A 186 -2.44 3.38 4.09
C ALA A 186 -3.50 3.70 3.02
N THR A 187 -4.37 2.74 2.69
CA THR A 187 -5.49 2.92 1.77
C THR A 187 -6.50 3.93 2.31
N VAL A 188 -6.84 3.87 3.60
CA VAL A 188 -7.77 4.80 4.23
C VAL A 188 -7.18 6.23 4.26
N ILE A 189 -5.90 6.38 4.59
CA ILE A 189 -5.22 7.69 4.59
C ILE A 189 -5.18 8.28 3.18
N THR A 190 -4.79 7.49 2.18
CA THR A 190 -4.69 7.97 0.78
C THR A 190 -6.05 8.29 0.17
N ARG A 191 -7.11 7.54 0.52
CA ARG A 191 -8.50 7.89 0.16
C ARG A 191 -8.95 9.21 0.78
N ARG A 192 -8.63 9.44 2.05
CA ARG A 192 -9.03 10.67 2.76
C ARG A 192 -8.26 11.89 2.27
N PHE A 193 -6.97 11.73 2.01
CA PHE A 193 -6.06 12.80 1.61
C PHE A 193 -5.58 12.59 0.17
N ALA A 194 -6.49 12.72 -0.79
CA ALA A 194 -6.21 12.56 -2.22
C ALA A 194 -5.14 13.52 -2.78
N HIS A 195 -4.79 14.58 -2.05
CA HIS A 195 -3.69 15.49 -2.38
C HIS A 195 -2.30 14.87 -2.14
N VAL A 196 -2.20 13.79 -1.37
CA VAL A 196 -0.94 13.13 -1.05
C VAL A 196 -0.45 12.39 -2.28
N ARG A 197 0.64 12.87 -2.87
CA ARG A 197 1.32 12.17 -3.96
C ARG A 197 1.96 10.90 -3.39
N MET A 198 1.62 9.75 -3.95
CA MET A 198 2.16 8.45 -3.51
C MET A 198 3.67 8.30 -3.78
N VAL A 199 4.20 8.97 -4.80
CA VAL A 199 5.63 8.87 -5.19
C VAL A 199 6.59 9.27 -4.06
N PRO A 200 6.51 10.49 -3.45
CA PRO A 200 7.36 10.85 -2.31
C PRO A 200 7.13 9.96 -1.09
N ALA A 201 5.89 9.57 -0.81
CA ALA A 201 5.56 8.70 0.32
C ALA A 201 6.22 7.31 0.17
N ASN A 202 6.19 6.74 -1.05
CA ASN A 202 6.81 5.44 -1.32
C ASN A 202 8.35 5.53 -1.33
N CYS A 203 8.91 6.65 -1.78
CA CYS A 203 10.35 6.91 -1.65
C CYS A 203 10.78 6.99 -0.19
N LEU A 204 10.01 7.69 0.65
CA LEU A 204 10.29 7.77 2.08
C LEU A 204 10.10 6.41 2.77
N ALA A 205 9.09 5.64 2.38
CA ALA A 205 8.90 4.28 2.86
C ALA A 205 10.11 3.39 2.56
N ALA A 206 10.63 3.46 1.33
CA ALA A 206 11.81 2.72 0.92
C ALA A 206 13.06 3.19 1.67
N LEU A 207 13.24 4.50 1.89
CA LEU A 207 14.31 5.03 2.75
C LEU A 207 14.24 4.48 4.17
N LEU A 208 13.06 4.51 4.80
CA LEU A 208 12.86 4.00 6.16
C LEU A 208 13.10 2.50 6.24
N ALA A 209 12.57 1.72 5.30
CA ALA A 209 12.80 0.28 5.23
C ALA A 209 14.27 -0.05 4.99
N GLY A 210 14.97 0.72 4.14
CA GLY A 210 16.40 0.59 3.90
C GLY A 210 17.23 0.92 5.14
N ALA A 211 16.93 2.02 5.83
CA ALA A 211 17.61 2.41 7.06
C ALA A 211 17.42 1.38 8.18
N PHE A 212 16.19 0.88 8.35
CA PHE A 212 15.90 -0.17 9.32
C PHE A 212 16.59 -1.49 8.97
N ALA A 213 16.60 -1.88 7.70
CA ALA A 213 17.34 -3.04 7.25
C ALA A 213 18.85 -2.88 7.48
N ALA A 214 19.40 -1.70 7.23
CA ALA A 214 20.81 -1.40 7.48
C ALA A 214 21.19 -1.50 8.96
N SER A 215 20.31 -1.12 9.89
CA SER A 215 20.56 -1.31 11.33
C SER A 215 20.51 -2.77 11.78
N GLN A 216 19.78 -3.61 11.04
CA GLN A 216 19.58 -5.02 11.38
C GLN A 216 20.56 -5.96 10.64
N ALA A 217 21.13 -5.51 9.51
CA ALA A 217 22.10 -6.29 8.75
C ALA A 217 23.43 -6.41 9.51
N SER A 218 23.87 -7.63 9.74
CA SER A 218 25.14 -7.92 10.42
C SER A 218 26.35 -7.77 9.49
N ALA A 219 26.16 -7.85 8.17
CA ALA A 219 27.16 -7.56 7.14
C ALA A 219 26.48 -7.16 5.82
N PHE A 220 27.05 -6.21 5.08
CA PHE A 220 26.60 -5.83 3.73
C PHE A 220 27.32 -6.61 2.62
N ALA A 221 27.92 -7.76 2.95
CA ALA A 221 28.70 -8.54 2.00
C ALA A 221 27.77 -9.24 1.00
N VAL A 222 28.00 -8.95 -0.28
CA VAL A 222 27.41 -9.64 -1.45
C VAL A 222 28.22 -10.90 -1.73
#